data_AF-A0AAP3A564-F1
#
_entry.id   AF-A0AAP3A564-F1
#
_cell.length_a   1.000
_cell.length_b   1.000
_cell.length_c   1.000
_cell.angle_alpha   90.00
_cell.angle_beta   90.00
_cell.angle_gamma   90.00
#
_symmetry.space_group_name_H-M   'P 1'
#
loop_
_entity.id
_entity.type
_entity.pdbx_description
1 polymer ?
#
loop_
_entity_poly.entity_id
_entity_poly.type
_entity_poly.pdbx_seq_one_letter_code
_entity_poly.pdbx_strand_id
1 'polypeptide(L)'
;LQTPLEKYTARQEELNKALKDGKILQADYNTLMAAAKKDYEATLKKPKQSGVKVSAGDRQEDSAHAALLTLQAELRTLEKHAGANEKISQQRRDLWKAESQFAVLEEAAQRRQLSAQEKSLLAHKDETMEYKRQLAALGDKVTYQERLNALAQQAEKFAQQQRAKRASIEAKSRGLTDRQAAREATEQRLKEQYGDNPLALNNVMSEQKKTWAAEDQLRGSWMAGL
;
A
#
# COMPACT_ATOMS: atom_id res chain seq x y z
N LEU A 1 -19.05 29.95 -16.50
CA LEU A 1 -17.58 30.14 -16.52
C LEU A 1 -16.99 29.08 -15.62
N GLN A 2 -16.14 28.19 -16.14
CA GLN A 2 -15.54 27.11 -15.32
C GLN A 2 -14.51 27.67 -14.33
N THR A 3 -14.49 27.13 -13.12
CA THR A 3 -13.48 27.46 -12.09
C THR A 3 -12.08 27.00 -12.51
N PRO A 4 -10.99 27.58 -11.98
CA PRO A 4 -9.63 27.11 -12.26
C PRO A 4 -9.43 25.61 -11.95
N LEU A 5 -10.10 25.13 -10.90
CA LEU A 5 -10.13 23.72 -10.53
C LEU A 5 -10.87 22.87 -11.56
N GLU A 6 -12.08 23.26 -11.96
CA GLU A 6 -12.83 22.55 -12.99
C GLU A 6 -12.05 22.41 -14.30
N LYS A 7 -11.25 23.42 -14.65
CA LYS A 7 -10.35 23.37 -15.81
C LYS A 7 -9.20 22.39 -15.62
N TYR A 8 -8.61 22.33 -14.42
CA TYR A 8 -7.54 21.37 -14.11
C TYR A 8 -8.07 19.93 -14.10
N THR A 9 -9.22 19.68 -13.48
CA THR A 9 -9.87 18.36 -13.45
C THR A 9 -10.27 17.90 -14.85
N ALA A 10 -10.90 18.77 -15.65
CA ALA A 10 -11.23 18.44 -17.04
C ALA A 10 -9.98 18.10 -17.86
N ARG A 11 -8.87 18.81 -17.63
CA ARG A 11 -7.59 18.53 -18.29
C ARG A 11 -6.99 17.19 -17.85
N GLN A 12 -7.09 16.85 -16.56
CA GLN A 12 -6.64 15.57 -16.04
C GLN A 12 -7.46 14.40 -16.63
N GLU A 13 -8.77 14.54 -16.73
CA GLU A 13 -9.65 13.53 -17.34
C GLU A 13 -9.36 13.34 -18.84
N GLU A 14 -9.12 14.43 -19.56
CA GLU A 14 -8.72 14.41 -20.97
C GLU A 14 -7.40 13.66 -21.17
N LEU A 15 -6.39 13.96 -20.35
CA LEU A 15 -5.08 13.30 -20.40
C LEU A 15 -5.15 11.82 -20.01
N ASN A 16 -5.96 11.47 -19.00
CA ASN A 16 -6.19 10.07 -18.62
C ASN A 16 -6.85 9.28 -19.75
N LYS A 17 -7.83 9.89 -20.43
CA LYS A 17 -8.49 9.27 -21.58
C LYS A 17 -7.53 9.11 -22.76
N ALA A 18 -6.72 10.13 -23.05
CA ALA A 18 -5.72 10.08 -24.12
C ALA A 18 -4.65 9.01 -23.86
N LEU A 19 -4.21 8.84 -22.61
CA LEU A 19 -3.26 7.80 -22.22
C LEU A 19 -3.88 6.40 -22.37
N LYS A 20 -5.14 6.22 -21.94
CA LYS A 20 -5.88 4.97 -22.08
C LYS A 20 -6.14 4.59 -23.53
N ASP A 21 -6.43 5.57 -24.38
CA ASP A 21 -6.64 5.40 -25.82
C ASP A 21 -5.31 5.19 -26.59
N GLY A 22 -4.15 5.22 -25.92
CA GLY A 22 -2.83 5.09 -26.55
C GLY A 22 -2.44 6.28 -27.43
N LYS A 23 -3.12 7.43 -27.30
CA LYS A 23 -2.88 8.65 -28.09
C LYS A 23 -1.70 9.47 -27.58
N ILE A 24 -1.28 9.24 -26.35
CA ILE A 24 -0.11 9.88 -25.72
C ILE A 24 0.72 8.82 -24.99
N LEU A 25 2.04 9.04 -24.90
CA LEU A 25 2.92 8.21 -24.09
C LEU A 25 2.90 8.67 -22.62
N GLN A 26 3.32 7.80 -21.70
CA GLN A 26 3.42 8.13 -20.28
C GLN A 26 4.30 9.36 -20.01
N ALA A 27 5.37 9.56 -20.81
CA ALA A 27 6.24 10.72 -20.71
C ALA A 27 5.51 12.03 -21.07
N ASP A 28 4.69 12.00 -22.11
CA ASP A 28 3.87 13.14 -22.55
C ASP A 28 2.78 13.45 -21.53
N TYR A 29 2.14 12.40 -20.97
CA TYR A 29 1.19 12.54 -19.87
C TYR A 29 1.82 13.26 -18.68
N ASN A 30 3.00 12.84 -18.24
CA ASN A 30 3.69 13.46 -17.11
C ASN A 30 4.04 14.94 -17.38
N THR A 31 4.48 15.25 -18.60
CA THR A 31 4.83 16.62 -19.03
C THR A 31 3.60 17.53 -19.08
N LEU A 32 2.51 17.05 -19.68
CA LEU A 32 1.26 17.80 -19.83
C LEU A 32 0.54 17.97 -18.48
N MET A 33 0.61 16.96 -17.60
CA MET A 33 0.09 17.04 -16.25
C MET A 33 0.87 18.03 -15.39
N ALA A 34 2.20 18.05 -15.51
CA ALA A 34 3.05 19.04 -14.83
C ALA A 34 2.76 20.47 -15.31
N ALA A 35 2.53 20.67 -16.61
CA ALA A 35 2.13 21.97 -17.17
C ALA A 35 0.75 22.41 -16.65
N ALA A 36 -0.25 21.52 -16.71
CA ALA A 36 -1.59 21.80 -16.18
C ALA A 36 -1.55 22.15 -14.68
N LYS A 37 -0.72 21.45 -13.92
CA LYS A 37 -0.52 21.71 -12.48
C LYS A 37 0.13 23.08 -12.27
N LYS A 38 1.15 23.41 -13.05
CA LYS A 38 1.81 24.72 -12.98
C LYS A 38 0.87 25.87 -13.33
N ASP A 39 0.01 25.70 -14.33
CA ASP A 39 -0.99 26.69 -14.72
C ASP A 39 -2.04 26.87 -13.63
N TYR A 40 -2.51 25.77 -13.04
CA TYR A 40 -3.38 25.80 -11.87
C TYR A 40 -2.69 26.53 -10.70
N GLU A 41 -1.47 26.16 -10.33
CA GLU A 41 -0.67 26.82 -9.28
C GLU A 41 -0.41 28.31 -9.56
N ALA A 42 -0.28 28.70 -10.83
CA ALA A 42 -0.13 30.09 -11.24
C ALA A 42 -1.43 30.89 -11.03
N THR A 43 -2.60 30.25 -11.18
CA THR A 43 -3.87 30.88 -10.81
C THR A 43 -4.04 31.05 -9.30
N LEU A 44 -3.27 30.32 -8.48
CA LEU A 44 -3.29 30.43 -7.02
C LEU A 44 -2.41 31.56 -6.46
N LYS A 45 -1.49 32.11 -7.25
CA LYS A 45 -0.60 33.18 -6.78
C LYS A 45 -1.15 34.57 -7.07
N LYS A 46 -1.39 35.40 -6.02
CA LYS A 46 -1.41 36.89 -5.98
C LYS A 46 -1.76 37.43 -4.56
N PRO A 47 -1.53 38.72 -4.17
CA PRO A 47 -0.56 39.76 -4.53
C PRO A 47 0.46 40.05 -3.38
N LYS A 48 1.24 41.15 -3.47
CA LYS A 48 2.29 41.58 -2.50
C LYS A 48 1.82 41.53 -1.03
N GLN A 49 2.66 40.93 -0.18
CA GLN A 49 2.41 40.62 1.22
C GLN A 49 2.17 41.87 2.08
N SER A 50 0.99 41.99 2.68
CA SER A 50 0.80 42.78 3.91
C SER A 50 1.12 41.88 5.11
N GLY A 51 2.05 42.33 5.95
CA GLY A 51 2.66 41.56 7.03
C GLY A 51 1.80 41.46 8.28
N VAL A 52 0.72 40.70 8.24
CA VAL A 52 0.03 40.28 9.47
C VAL A 52 0.90 39.22 10.16
N LYS A 53 1.54 39.59 11.27
CA LYS A 53 2.32 38.67 12.12
C LYS A 53 1.43 38.14 13.24
N VAL A 54 1.13 36.85 13.20
CA VAL A 54 0.49 36.10 14.29
C VAL A 54 1.35 36.22 15.56
N SER A 55 0.72 36.39 16.74
CA SER A 55 1.47 36.47 18.00
C SER A 55 2.10 35.11 18.35
N ALA A 56 3.14 35.12 19.20
CA ALA A 56 3.76 33.87 19.65
C ALA A 56 2.81 33.00 20.49
N GLY A 57 1.94 33.65 21.28
CA GLY A 57 0.90 32.98 22.07
C GLY A 57 -0.11 32.27 21.18
N ASP A 58 -0.70 32.99 20.22
CA ASP A 58 -1.68 32.40 19.30
C ASP A 58 -1.08 31.22 18.50
N ARG A 59 0.18 31.34 18.05
CA ARG A 59 0.85 30.23 17.34
C ARG A 59 1.00 28.99 18.23
N GLN A 60 1.34 29.18 19.50
CA GLN A 60 1.53 28.08 20.44
C GLN A 60 0.19 27.42 20.76
N GLU A 61 -0.86 28.20 20.97
CA GLU A 61 -2.22 27.70 21.19
C GLU A 61 -2.73 26.94 19.96
N ASP A 62 -2.63 27.52 18.76
CA ASP A 62 -3.03 26.87 17.50
C ASP A 62 -2.27 25.55 17.28
N SER A 63 -0.97 25.53 17.59
CA SER A 63 -0.13 24.32 17.51
C SER A 63 -0.59 23.23 18.50
N ALA A 64 -0.86 23.61 19.75
CA ALA A 64 -1.35 22.68 20.76
C ALA A 64 -2.74 22.14 20.41
N HIS A 65 -3.63 23.00 19.90
CA HIS A 65 -4.95 22.59 19.41
C HIS A 65 -4.83 21.64 18.22
N ALA A 66 -3.93 21.89 17.26
CA ALA A 66 -3.69 21.00 16.13
C ALA A 66 -3.16 19.63 16.56
N ALA A 67 -2.24 19.60 17.53
CA ALA A 67 -1.73 18.35 18.10
C ALA A 67 -2.84 17.56 18.81
N LEU A 68 -3.69 18.24 19.59
CA LEU A 68 -4.83 17.60 20.28
C LEU A 68 -5.81 16.97 19.28
N LEU A 69 -6.23 17.71 18.25
CA LEU A 69 -7.15 17.18 17.24
C LEU A 69 -6.54 16.03 16.44
N THR A 70 -5.24 16.09 16.18
CA THR A 70 -4.51 15.00 15.50
C THR A 70 -4.50 13.73 16.35
N LEU A 71 -4.21 13.85 17.65
CA LEU A 71 -4.24 12.71 18.58
C LEU A 71 -5.66 12.15 18.76
N GLN A 72 -6.67 13.02 18.84
CA GLN A 72 -8.08 12.59 18.90
C GLN A 72 -8.50 11.84 17.63
N ALA A 73 -8.06 12.33 16.47
CA ALA A 73 -8.27 11.63 15.20
C ALA A 73 -7.61 10.26 15.24
N GLU A 74 -6.32 10.19 15.58
CA GLU A 74 -5.54 8.94 15.73
C GLU A 74 -6.21 7.94 16.68
N LEU A 75 -6.66 8.38 17.86
CA LEU A 75 -7.37 7.54 18.83
C LEU A 75 -8.65 6.95 18.24
N ARG A 76 -9.50 7.77 17.62
CA ARG A 76 -10.73 7.28 16.96
C ARG A 76 -10.43 6.24 15.88
N THR A 77 -9.28 6.33 15.21
CA THR A 77 -8.87 5.32 14.23
C THR A 77 -8.59 3.98 14.88
N LEU A 78 -7.85 4.01 15.99
CA LEU A 78 -7.44 2.82 16.71
C LEU A 78 -8.66 2.15 17.35
N GLU A 79 -9.60 2.95 17.87
CA GLU A 79 -10.85 2.45 18.42
C GLU A 79 -11.77 1.82 17.35
N LYS A 80 -11.95 2.49 16.20
CA LYS A 80 -12.81 1.97 15.12
C LYS A 80 -12.25 0.73 14.43
N HIS A 81 -10.93 0.60 14.41
CA HIS A 81 -10.22 -0.52 13.77
C HIS A 81 -9.48 -1.37 14.80
N ALA A 82 -10.05 -1.49 16.01
CA ALA A 82 -9.52 -2.31 17.10
C ALA A 82 -9.63 -3.83 16.82
N GLY A 83 -10.32 -4.24 15.76
CA GLY A 83 -10.37 -5.63 15.34
C GLY A 83 -8.98 -6.17 15.04
N ALA A 84 -8.70 -7.42 15.45
CA ALA A 84 -7.36 -8.03 15.43
C ALA A 84 -6.60 -7.99 14.09
N ASN A 85 -7.25 -7.63 12.97
CA ASN A 85 -6.67 -7.57 11.64
C ASN A 85 -7.16 -6.39 10.78
N GLU A 86 -7.82 -5.38 11.34
CA GLU A 86 -8.24 -4.22 10.57
C GLU A 86 -7.13 -3.17 10.51
N LYS A 87 -6.52 -3.03 9.33
CA LYS A 87 -5.56 -1.97 9.05
C LYS A 87 -6.21 -0.95 8.14
N ILE A 88 -6.14 0.31 8.55
CA ILE A 88 -6.45 1.44 7.68
C ILE A 88 -5.23 1.82 6.84
N SER A 89 -5.49 2.38 5.67
CA SER A 89 -4.45 2.93 4.81
C SER A 89 -3.76 4.13 5.47
N GLN A 90 -2.51 4.38 5.09
CA GLN A 90 -1.79 5.57 5.53
C GLN A 90 -2.50 6.85 5.02
N GLN A 91 -3.04 6.78 3.80
CA GLN A 91 -3.74 7.88 3.15
C GLN A 91 -5.02 8.27 3.91
N ARG A 92 -5.72 7.31 4.52
CA ARG A 92 -6.86 7.59 5.41
C ARG A 92 -6.44 8.33 6.67
N ARG A 93 -5.30 7.97 7.27
CA ARG A 93 -4.71 8.72 8.40
C ARG A 93 -4.34 10.14 7.98
N ASP A 94 -3.72 10.29 6.81
CA ASP A 94 -3.28 11.59 6.29
C ASP A 94 -4.46 12.50 5.89
N LEU A 95 -5.60 11.92 5.53
CA LEU A 95 -6.85 12.65 5.32
C LEU A 95 -7.32 13.25 6.65
N TRP A 96 -7.44 12.45 7.70
CA TRP A 96 -7.88 12.94 9.01
C TRP A 96 -6.93 13.98 9.62
N LYS A 97 -5.62 13.81 9.43
CA LYS A 97 -4.62 14.81 9.82
C LYS A 97 -4.80 16.14 9.08
N ALA A 98 -5.23 16.11 7.82
CA ALA A 98 -5.53 17.34 7.10
C ALA A 98 -6.86 17.95 7.54
N GLU A 99 -7.87 17.13 7.83
CA GLU A 99 -9.15 17.60 8.39
C GLU A 99 -8.94 18.32 9.72
N SER A 100 -8.10 17.77 10.62
CA SER A 100 -7.76 18.44 11.88
C SER A 100 -7.00 19.74 11.66
N GLN A 101 -6.00 19.76 10.77
CA GLN A 101 -5.24 20.97 10.45
C GLN A 101 -6.12 22.09 9.87
N PHE A 102 -7.02 21.76 8.94
CA PHE A 102 -7.94 22.74 8.38
C PHE A 102 -8.98 23.22 9.40
N ALA A 103 -9.46 22.35 10.29
CA ALA A 103 -10.36 22.76 11.37
C ALA A 103 -9.71 23.80 12.30
N VAL A 104 -8.43 23.61 12.68
CA VAL A 104 -7.70 24.62 13.46
C VAL A 104 -7.53 25.92 12.68
N LEU A 105 -7.19 25.86 11.39
CA LEU A 105 -7.02 27.06 10.57
C LEU A 105 -8.33 27.87 10.43
N GLU A 106 -9.47 27.19 10.33
CA GLU A 106 -10.79 27.83 10.29
C GLU A 106 -11.17 28.47 11.63
N GLU A 107 -10.87 27.79 12.74
CA GLU A 107 -11.09 28.35 14.08
C GLU A 107 -10.18 29.55 14.35
N ALA A 108 -8.91 29.46 13.97
CA ALA A 108 -7.97 30.57 14.02
C ALA A 108 -8.45 31.77 13.18
N ALA A 109 -9.12 31.53 12.06
CA ALA A 109 -9.72 32.58 11.23
C ALA A 109 -10.82 33.37 11.94
N GLN A 110 -11.53 32.74 12.90
CA GLN A 110 -12.55 33.40 13.70
C GLN A 110 -11.95 34.18 14.88
N ARG A 111 -10.82 33.72 15.41
CA ARG A 111 -10.18 34.31 16.60
C ARG A 111 -9.19 35.43 16.26
N ARG A 112 -8.49 35.34 15.12
CA ARG A 112 -7.43 36.27 14.73
C ARG A 112 -7.35 36.46 13.21
N GLN A 113 -6.62 37.49 12.79
CA GLN A 113 -6.28 37.63 11.38
C GLN A 113 -5.30 36.55 10.94
N LEU A 114 -5.67 35.82 9.90
CA LEU A 114 -4.79 34.86 9.24
C LEU A 114 -3.71 35.56 8.42
N SER A 115 -2.53 34.96 8.42
CA SER A 115 -1.43 35.30 7.52
C SER A 115 -1.81 35.04 6.06
N ALA A 116 -1.07 35.63 5.12
CA ALA A 116 -1.29 35.41 3.70
C ALA A 116 -1.19 33.92 3.30
N GLN A 117 -0.29 33.17 3.96
CA GLN A 117 -0.11 31.74 3.72
C GLN A 117 -1.31 30.93 4.22
N GLU A 118 -1.80 31.20 5.43
CA GLU A 118 -2.98 30.53 6.00
C GLU A 118 -4.25 30.83 5.19
N LYS A 119 -4.41 32.06 4.70
CA LYS A 119 -5.51 32.43 3.79
C LYS A 119 -5.45 31.67 2.46
N SER A 120 -4.24 31.55 1.89
CA SER A 120 -4.05 30.76 0.66
C SER A 120 -4.32 29.27 0.90
N LEU A 121 -3.90 28.71 2.04
CA LEU A 121 -4.20 27.34 2.41
C LEU A 121 -5.72 27.10 2.52
N LEU A 122 -6.45 27.99 3.20
CA LEU A 122 -7.92 27.88 3.28
C LEU A 122 -8.61 28.03 1.93
N ALA A 123 -8.09 28.89 1.04
CA ALA A 123 -8.64 29.02 -0.32
C ALA A 123 -8.52 27.73 -1.15
N HIS A 124 -7.53 26.88 -0.85
CA HIS A 124 -7.33 25.56 -1.49
C HIS A 124 -7.79 24.39 -0.63
N LYS A 125 -8.51 24.64 0.46
CA LYS A 125 -8.98 23.60 1.39
C LYS A 125 -9.78 22.54 0.66
N ASP A 126 -10.87 22.94 -0.01
CA ASP A 126 -11.82 21.99 -0.60
C ASP A 126 -11.15 21.08 -1.61
N GLU A 127 -10.30 21.65 -2.46
CA GLU A 127 -9.55 20.90 -3.46
C GLU A 127 -8.53 19.94 -2.84
N THR A 128 -7.74 20.44 -1.89
CA THR A 128 -6.76 19.60 -1.17
C THR A 128 -7.45 18.45 -0.46
N MET A 129 -8.62 18.73 0.13
CA MET A 129 -9.45 17.74 0.81
C MET A 129 -10.02 16.70 -0.15
N GLU A 130 -10.49 17.09 -1.32
CA GLU A 130 -10.96 16.14 -2.33
C GLU A 130 -9.85 15.20 -2.81
N TYR A 131 -8.64 15.72 -3.10
CA TYR A 131 -7.52 14.84 -3.45
C TYR A 131 -7.18 13.87 -2.33
N LYS A 132 -7.18 14.34 -1.07
CA LYS A 132 -6.93 13.46 0.08
C LYS A 132 -8.03 12.40 0.25
N ARG A 133 -9.29 12.73 -0.04
CA ARG A 133 -10.40 11.75 -0.01
C ARG A 133 -10.22 10.68 -1.08
N GLN A 134 -9.85 11.07 -2.29
CA GLN A 134 -9.55 10.12 -3.37
C GLN A 134 -8.36 9.21 -3.04
N LEU A 135 -7.28 9.79 -2.53
CA LEU A 135 -6.10 9.03 -2.08
C LEU A 135 -6.45 8.07 -0.94
N ALA A 136 -7.26 8.49 0.02
CA ALA A 136 -7.72 7.63 1.11
C ALA A 136 -8.59 6.48 0.59
N ALA A 137 -9.51 6.75 -0.34
CA ALA A 137 -10.36 5.72 -0.93
C ALA A 137 -9.56 4.69 -1.74
N LEU A 138 -8.56 5.13 -2.52
CA LEU A 138 -7.66 4.22 -3.23
C LEU A 138 -6.75 3.45 -2.27
N GLY A 139 -6.19 4.14 -1.27
CA GLY A 139 -5.37 3.52 -0.23
C GLY A 139 -6.13 2.40 0.49
N ASP A 140 -7.38 2.64 0.88
CA ASP A 140 -8.19 1.62 1.57
C ASP A 140 -8.47 0.40 0.67
N LYS A 141 -8.71 0.61 -0.63
CA LYS A 141 -8.84 -0.48 -1.60
C LYS A 141 -7.57 -1.30 -1.71
N VAL A 142 -6.40 -0.66 -1.76
CA VAL A 142 -5.10 -1.33 -1.81
C VAL A 142 -4.89 -2.17 -0.55
N THR A 143 -5.05 -1.57 0.64
CA THR A 143 -4.89 -2.28 1.91
C THR A 143 -5.87 -3.46 2.04
N TYR A 144 -7.10 -3.30 1.56
CA TYR A 144 -8.07 -4.38 1.52
C TYR A 144 -7.65 -5.52 0.58
N GLN A 145 -7.16 -5.20 -0.63
CA GLN A 145 -6.69 -6.21 -1.58
C GLN A 145 -5.43 -6.94 -1.08
N GLU A 146 -4.48 -6.22 -0.47
CA GLU A 146 -3.32 -6.84 0.19
C GLU A 146 -3.74 -7.83 1.26
N ARG A 147 -4.77 -7.50 2.05
CA ARG A 147 -5.33 -8.42 3.05
C ARG A 147 -5.96 -9.65 2.40
N LEU A 148 -6.73 -9.50 1.33
CA LEU A 148 -7.30 -10.63 0.59
C LEU A 148 -6.19 -11.55 0.04
N ASN A 149 -5.14 -10.96 -0.53
CA ASN A 149 -4.01 -11.71 -1.05
C ASN A 149 -3.26 -12.45 0.08
N ALA A 150 -3.05 -11.80 1.23
CA ALA A 150 -2.42 -12.42 2.39
C ALA A 150 -3.27 -13.60 2.93
N LEU A 151 -4.59 -13.44 2.99
CA LEU A 151 -5.51 -14.50 3.40
C LEU A 151 -5.49 -15.67 2.42
N ALA A 152 -5.50 -15.40 1.11
CA ALA A 152 -5.38 -16.41 0.08
C ALA A 152 -4.05 -17.18 0.19
N GLN A 153 -2.95 -16.49 0.43
CA GLN A 153 -1.64 -17.12 0.68
C GLN A 153 -1.64 -17.96 1.96
N GLN A 154 -2.28 -17.51 3.03
CA GLN A 154 -2.40 -18.28 4.27
C GLN A 154 -3.24 -19.55 4.06
N ALA A 155 -4.35 -19.43 3.32
CA ALA A 155 -5.19 -20.57 2.95
C ALA A 155 -4.42 -21.58 2.10
N GLU A 156 -3.64 -21.13 1.12
CA GLU A 156 -2.82 -22.03 0.29
C GLU A 156 -1.74 -22.71 1.13
N LYS A 157 -1.04 -21.99 2.02
CA LYS A 157 -0.07 -22.58 2.95
C LYS A 157 -0.71 -23.65 3.84
N PHE A 158 -1.90 -23.39 4.36
CA PHE A 158 -2.64 -24.38 5.14
C PHE A 158 -3.04 -25.58 4.27
N ALA A 159 -3.55 -25.35 3.07
CA ALA A 159 -3.91 -26.41 2.13
C ALA A 159 -2.69 -27.30 1.80
N GLN A 160 -1.53 -26.70 1.51
CA GLN A 160 -0.26 -27.40 1.30
C GLN A 160 0.14 -28.24 2.51
N GLN A 161 0.04 -27.70 3.74
CA GLN A 161 0.30 -28.48 4.96
C GLN A 161 -0.64 -29.68 5.08
N GLN A 162 -1.93 -29.52 4.75
CA GLN A 162 -2.89 -30.62 4.78
C GLN A 162 -2.67 -31.63 3.65
N ARG A 163 -2.23 -31.20 2.45
CA ARG A 163 -1.80 -32.11 1.38
C ARG A 163 -0.59 -32.94 1.82
N ALA A 164 0.43 -32.32 2.40
CA ALA A 164 1.61 -33.01 2.92
C ALA A 164 1.25 -34.04 4.01
N LYS A 165 0.34 -33.70 4.93
CA LYS A 165 -0.17 -34.65 5.94
C LYS A 165 -0.88 -35.85 5.29
N ARG A 166 -1.75 -35.60 4.30
CA ARG A 166 -2.45 -36.66 3.57
C ARG A 166 -1.49 -37.55 2.78
N ALA A 167 -0.51 -36.96 2.09
CA ALA A 167 0.53 -37.71 1.38
C ALA A 167 1.35 -38.58 2.33
N SER A 168 1.69 -38.09 3.53
CA SER A 168 2.37 -38.90 4.55
C SER A 168 1.53 -40.09 5.02
N ILE A 169 0.23 -39.89 5.24
CA ILE A 169 -0.71 -40.98 5.60
C ILE A 169 -0.79 -42.00 4.47
N GLU A 170 -0.93 -41.53 3.22
CA GLU A 170 -1.00 -42.38 2.04
C GLU A 170 0.30 -43.19 1.84
N ALA A 171 1.47 -42.57 2.01
CA ALA A 171 2.74 -43.27 1.90
C ALA A 171 2.88 -44.41 2.91
N LYS A 172 2.43 -44.20 4.16
CA LYS A 172 2.35 -45.26 5.18
C LYS A 172 1.43 -46.41 4.74
N SER A 173 0.28 -46.09 4.14
CA SER A 173 -0.65 -47.10 3.64
C SER A 173 -0.11 -47.94 2.47
N ARG A 174 0.80 -47.36 1.67
CA ARG A 174 1.48 -48.05 0.55
C ARG A 174 2.69 -48.89 0.98
N GLY A 175 3.01 -48.92 2.28
CA GLY A 175 4.20 -49.60 2.80
C GLY A 175 5.52 -48.94 2.40
N LEU A 176 5.49 -47.66 2.00
CA LEU A 176 6.71 -46.92 1.69
C LEU A 176 7.52 -46.69 2.96
N THR A 177 8.85 -46.76 2.83
CA THR A 177 9.74 -46.33 3.91
C THR A 177 9.59 -44.82 4.14
N ASP A 178 9.80 -44.36 5.38
CA ASP A 178 9.73 -42.92 5.71
C ASP A 178 10.61 -42.06 4.79
N ARG A 179 11.74 -42.61 4.32
CA ARG A 179 12.63 -41.96 3.33
C ARG A 179 11.95 -41.79 1.98
N GLN A 180 11.34 -42.85 1.43
CA GLN A 180 10.67 -42.77 0.13
C GLN A 180 9.49 -41.79 0.21
N ALA A 181 8.72 -41.85 1.29
CA ALA A 181 7.64 -40.91 1.57
C ALA A 181 8.12 -39.45 1.60
N ALA A 182 9.24 -39.19 2.29
CA ALA A 182 9.83 -37.85 2.36
C ALA A 182 10.32 -37.33 0.99
N ARG A 183 10.89 -38.21 0.15
CA ARG A 183 11.32 -37.86 -1.21
C ARG A 183 10.14 -37.52 -2.10
N GLU A 184 9.13 -38.37 -2.14
CA GLU A 184 7.90 -38.13 -2.93
C GLU A 184 7.20 -36.83 -2.50
N ALA A 185 7.09 -36.59 -1.18
CA ALA A 185 6.52 -35.35 -0.67
C ALA A 185 7.33 -34.10 -1.08
N THR A 186 8.66 -34.20 -1.08
CA THR A 186 9.54 -33.11 -1.52
C THR A 186 9.41 -32.87 -3.02
N GLU A 187 9.37 -33.92 -3.85
CA GLU A 187 9.13 -33.78 -5.29
C GLU A 187 7.78 -33.12 -5.60
N GLN A 188 6.71 -33.54 -4.92
CA GLN A 188 5.39 -32.95 -5.09
C GLN A 188 5.40 -31.46 -4.73
N ARG A 189 6.01 -31.09 -3.60
CA ARG A 189 6.13 -29.69 -3.18
C ARG A 189 6.91 -28.85 -4.21
N LEU A 190 7.99 -29.37 -4.76
CA LEU A 190 8.77 -28.67 -5.79
C LEU A 190 7.95 -28.48 -7.07
N LYS A 191 7.19 -29.50 -7.50
CA LYS A 191 6.27 -29.40 -8.64
C LYS A 191 5.16 -28.37 -8.42
N GLU A 192 4.58 -28.31 -7.22
CA GLU A 192 3.56 -27.30 -6.87
C GLU A 192 4.16 -25.88 -6.85
N GLN A 193 5.37 -25.71 -6.33
CA GLN A 193 5.98 -24.38 -6.17
C GLN A 193 6.56 -23.82 -7.48
N TYR A 194 7.08 -24.67 -8.36
CA TYR A 194 7.75 -24.27 -9.60
C TYR A 194 7.01 -24.70 -10.86
N GLY A 195 5.77 -25.18 -10.74
CA GLY A 195 4.99 -25.71 -11.87
C GLY A 195 4.81 -24.72 -13.03
N ASP A 196 4.71 -23.43 -12.73
CA ASP A 196 4.58 -22.36 -13.73
C ASP A 196 5.90 -22.02 -14.43
N ASN A 197 7.04 -22.56 -13.97
CA ASN A 197 8.36 -22.34 -14.57
C ASN A 197 9.11 -23.69 -14.72
N PRO A 198 8.93 -24.38 -15.86
CA PRO A 198 9.55 -25.68 -16.10
C PRO A 198 11.08 -25.69 -16.01
N LEU A 199 11.74 -24.60 -16.39
CA LEU A 199 13.20 -24.48 -16.28
C LEU A 199 13.65 -24.42 -14.82
N ALA A 200 12.99 -23.58 -14.01
CA ALA A 200 13.28 -23.49 -12.58
C ALA A 200 12.97 -24.81 -11.86
N LEU A 201 11.85 -25.47 -12.21
CA LEU A 201 11.50 -26.78 -11.67
C LEU A 201 12.59 -27.81 -11.96
N ASN A 202 13.04 -27.90 -13.22
CA ASN A 202 14.10 -28.84 -13.59
C ASN A 202 15.40 -28.60 -12.83
N ASN A 203 15.81 -27.33 -12.69
CA ASN A 203 17.02 -26.97 -11.97
C ASN A 203 16.93 -27.35 -10.48
N VAL A 204 15.85 -26.96 -9.80
CA VAL A 204 15.67 -27.25 -8.37
C VAL A 204 15.52 -28.75 -8.12
N MET A 205 14.80 -29.47 -8.97
CA MET A 205 14.67 -30.93 -8.90
C MET A 205 16.02 -31.63 -9.12
N SER A 206 16.85 -31.13 -10.04
CA SER A 206 18.18 -31.69 -10.31
C SER A 206 19.09 -31.57 -9.09
N GLU A 207 19.16 -30.39 -8.47
CA GLU A 207 19.94 -30.17 -7.25
C GLU A 207 19.44 -31.05 -6.09
N GLN A 208 18.12 -31.14 -5.91
CA GLN A 208 17.53 -32.00 -4.88
C GLN A 208 17.91 -33.49 -5.06
N LYS A 209 17.94 -33.98 -6.31
CA LYS A 209 18.36 -35.36 -6.61
C LYS A 209 19.84 -35.60 -6.29
N LYS A 210 20.71 -34.61 -6.50
CA LYS A 210 22.14 -34.71 -6.11
C LYS A 210 22.27 -34.88 -4.59
N THR A 211 21.50 -34.14 -3.80
CA THR A 211 21.46 -34.29 -2.34
C THR A 211 21.06 -35.70 -1.93
N TRP A 212 20.00 -36.25 -2.52
CA TRP A 212 19.58 -37.63 -2.24
C TRP A 212 20.63 -38.67 -2.61
N ALA A 213 21.35 -38.48 -3.72
CA ALA A 213 22.44 -39.37 -4.12
C ALA A 213 23.58 -39.36 -3.09
N ALA A 214 23.96 -38.17 -2.58
CA ALA A 214 24.97 -38.05 -1.54
C ALA A 214 24.53 -38.69 -0.21
N GLU A 215 23.28 -38.48 0.21
CA GLU A 215 22.70 -39.13 1.40
C GLU A 215 22.69 -40.66 1.28
N ASP A 216 22.35 -41.18 0.11
CA ASP A 216 22.33 -42.62 -0.15
C ASP A 216 23.73 -43.22 -0.15
N GLN A 217 24.72 -42.52 -0.71
CA GLN A 217 26.12 -42.94 -0.68
C GLN A 217 26.65 -42.99 0.76
N LEU A 218 26.44 -41.94 1.55
CA LEU A 218 26.85 -41.89 2.96
C LEU A 218 26.25 -43.06 3.75
N ARG A 219 24.97 -43.35 3.52
CA ARG A 219 24.31 -44.47 4.18
C ARG A 219 24.84 -45.82 3.73
N GLY A 220 25.13 -45.96 2.43
CA GLY A 220 25.75 -47.16 1.87
C GLY A 220 27.09 -47.44 2.55
N SER A 221 27.94 -46.42 2.71
CA SER A 221 29.20 -46.52 3.46
C SER A 221 28.98 -46.93 4.92
N TRP A 222 28.03 -46.29 5.61
CA TRP A 222 27.73 -46.60 7.01
C TRP A 222 27.22 -48.04 7.20
N MET A 223 26.35 -48.54 6.32
CA MET A 223 25.87 -49.93 6.35
C MET A 223 26.96 -50.94 5.99
N ALA A 224 27.97 -50.54 5.21
CA ALA A 224 29.12 -51.36 4.87
C ALA A 224 30.21 -51.36 5.97
N GLY A 225 30.06 -50.55 7.02
CA GLY A 225 31.04 -50.44 8.11
C GLY A 225 32.35 -49.72 7.73
N LEU A 226 32.31 -48.90 6.67
CA LEU A 226 33.38 -47.99 6.24
C LEU A 226 33.26 -46.64 6.95
#